data_AF-A0A119W0L7-F1
#
_entry.id   AF-A0A119W0L7-F1
#
_cell.length_a   1.000
_cell.length_b   1.000
_cell.length_c   1.000
_cell.angle_alpha   90.00
_cell.angle_beta   90.00
_cell.angle_gamma   90.00
#
_symmetry.space_group_name_H-M   'P 1'
#
loop_
_entity.id
_entity.type
_entity.pdbx_description
1 polymer ?
#
loop_
_entity_poly.entity_id
_entity_poly.type
_entity_poly.pdbx_seq_one_letter_code
_entity_poly.pdbx_strand_id
1 'polypeptide(L)'
;MVDTYFLACHACGRCCNSAPTLSLRKLFRHRDRFVGALAIQRVPARRVGERVRTGGTEHVLDADDVAACDALADALFHRASGSRHGWLALTLQGYDYPSLGRCSALADDGRCTIHADKPAICGAVPLDPLLPDRLQPQVLAGRRAQAAWFGANCIREAADAEDAAEGVRVIPLIAAGRIDDAAALAACRDALVFERAVWRDAVFASLSDGAQALNDALSRLAPGGYLTMSIVPVLLAVARLSERCRALCADFIERQLALIDARIEAALARRRPDDRPATRELRGFAQAYAHAHAHARQALAELPSQADVAPADASRVEAWLDVA
;
A
#
# COMPACT_ATOMS: atom_id res chain seq x y z
N MET A 1 -23.78 -2.31 20.39
CA MET A 1 -22.64 -2.32 19.46
C MET A 1 -22.54 -3.75 18.95
N VAL A 2 -22.18 -3.96 17.68
CA VAL A 2 -21.97 -5.31 17.18
C VAL A 2 -20.61 -5.76 17.68
N ASP A 3 -20.58 -6.76 18.55
CA ASP A 3 -19.34 -7.20 19.21
C ASP A 3 -18.66 -8.34 18.47
N THR A 4 -19.22 -8.77 17.32
CA THR A 4 -18.71 -9.88 16.52
C THR A 4 -18.81 -9.59 15.03
N TYR A 5 -17.72 -9.81 14.30
CA TYR A 5 -17.69 -9.73 12.84
C TYR A 5 -16.92 -10.90 12.24
N PHE A 6 -17.38 -11.38 11.08
CA PHE A 6 -16.73 -12.42 10.27
C PHE A 6 -16.52 -11.94 8.83
N LEU A 7 -15.47 -12.45 8.20
CA LEU A 7 -15.24 -12.35 6.76
C LEU A 7 -15.60 -13.67 6.07
N ALA A 8 -16.56 -13.65 5.16
CA ALA A 8 -16.82 -14.70 4.19
C ALA A 8 -16.01 -14.43 2.91
N CYS A 9 -14.81 -15.01 2.80
CA CYS A 9 -13.92 -14.78 1.67
C CYS A 9 -14.11 -15.82 0.56
N HIS A 10 -14.54 -15.34 -0.62
CA HIS A 10 -14.72 -16.16 -1.82
C HIS A 10 -13.50 -16.16 -2.76
N ALA A 11 -12.39 -15.54 -2.34
CA ALA A 11 -11.21 -15.31 -3.18
C ALA A 11 -11.51 -14.55 -4.50
N CYS A 12 -12.61 -13.80 -4.59
CA CYS A 12 -13.08 -13.16 -5.83
C CYS A 12 -12.54 -11.74 -6.06
N GLY A 13 -11.78 -11.19 -5.12
CA GLY A 13 -11.19 -9.86 -5.23
C GLY A 13 -12.16 -8.68 -5.21
N ARG A 14 -13.48 -8.88 -5.13
CA ARG A 14 -14.47 -7.78 -5.14
C ARG A 14 -14.24 -6.78 -4.00
N CYS A 15 -13.92 -7.31 -2.81
CA CYS A 15 -13.66 -6.53 -1.61
C CYS A 15 -12.27 -5.88 -1.56
N CYS A 16 -11.36 -6.27 -2.45
CA CYS A 16 -10.00 -5.75 -2.58
C CYS A 16 -9.68 -5.41 -4.04
N ASN A 17 -10.65 -4.86 -4.76
CA ASN A 17 -10.61 -4.67 -6.21
C ASN A 17 -9.83 -3.41 -6.65
N SER A 18 -9.36 -2.60 -5.71
CA SER A 18 -8.41 -1.52 -5.95
C SER A 18 -6.98 -2.06 -6.09
N ALA A 19 -6.11 -1.27 -6.72
CA ALA A 19 -4.71 -1.61 -6.73
C ALA A 19 -4.17 -1.57 -5.28
N PRO A 20 -3.55 -2.67 -4.80
CA PRO A 20 -3.23 -2.79 -3.40
C PRO A 20 -2.06 -1.88 -3.03
N THR A 21 -2.08 -1.34 -1.81
CA THR A 21 -0.85 -0.90 -1.15
C THR A 21 0.06 -2.11 -0.98
N LEU A 22 1.31 -2.03 -1.40
CA LEU A 22 2.22 -3.16 -1.35
C LEU A 22 3.43 -2.78 -0.48
N SER A 23 3.88 -3.69 0.37
CA SER A 23 5.22 -3.55 0.92
C SER A 23 6.25 -3.72 -0.20
N LEU A 24 7.42 -3.11 -0.10
CA LEU A 24 8.56 -3.22 -1.00
C LEU A 24 8.89 -4.68 -1.30
N ARG A 25 9.02 -5.54 -0.28
CA ARG A 25 9.21 -6.99 -0.47
C ARG A 25 8.14 -7.62 -1.37
N LYS A 26 6.86 -7.29 -1.15
CA LYS A 26 5.75 -7.82 -1.96
C LYS A 26 5.72 -7.24 -3.37
N LEU A 27 6.18 -6.00 -3.58
CA LEU A 27 6.41 -5.47 -4.92
C LEU A 27 7.51 -6.24 -5.65
N PHE A 28 8.64 -6.51 -5.00
CA PHE A 28 9.73 -7.31 -5.59
C PHE A 28 9.25 -8.72 -5.96
N ARG A 29 8.50 -9.35 -5.06
CA ARG A 29 7.89 -10.68 -5.28
C ARG A 29 6.90 -10.69 -6.45
N HIS A 30 6.12 -9.64 -6.63
CA HIS A 30 5.09 -9.54 -7.66
C HIS A 30 5.44 -8.53 -8.78
N ARG A 31 6.74 -8.35 -9.06
CA ARG A 31 7.28 -7.35 -9.99
C ARG A 31 6.84 -7.52 -11.45
N ASP A 32 6.43 -8.73 -11.83
CA ASP A 32 5.87 -8.99 -13.17
C ASP A 32 4.36 -8.74 -13.24
N ARG A 33 3.73 -8.36 -12.13
CA ARG A 33 2.27 -8.26 -12.03
C ARG A 33 1.76 -6.85 -11.72
N PHE A 34 2.43 -6.16 -10.80
CA PHE A 34 2.07 -4.81 -10.41
C PHE A 34 3.16 -3.84 -10.85
N VAL A 35 2.77 -2.77 -11.53
CA VAL A 35 3.68 -1.64 -11.73
C VAL A 35 3.81 -0.92 -10.39
N GLY A 36 5.02 -0.83 -9.85
CA GLY A 36 5.28 -0.16 -8.58
C GLY A 36 5.23 1.35 -8.73
N ALA A 37 4.46 2.01 -7.86
CA ALA A 37 4.44 3.46 -7.74
C ALA A 37 4.54 3.90 -6.28
N LEU A 38 5.15 5.06 -6.06
CA LEU A 38 5.16 5.74 -4.77
C LEU A 38 3.94 6.66 -4.69
N ALA A 39 3.11 6.45 -3.68
CA ALA A 39 1.99 7.30 -3.30
C ALA A 39 2.35 8.15 -2.09
N ILE A 40 2.11 9.46 -2.17
CA ILE A 40 2.32 10.42 -1.10
C ILE A 40 0.98 11.04 -0.73
N GLN A 41 0.55 10.82 0.51
CA GLN A 41 -0.74 11.27 1.01
C GLN A 41 -0.60 12.09 2.28
N ARG A 42 -1.46 13.12 2.43
CA ARG A 42 -1.64 13.81 3.70
C ARG A 42 -2.57 13.02 4.61
N VAL A 43 -2.13 12.79 5.83
CA VAL A 43 -2.93 12.21 6.91
C VAL A 43 -3.24 13.33 7.92
N PRO A 44 -4.49 13.78 8.01
CA PRO A 44 -4.87 14.84 8.94
C PRO A 44 -4.83 14.34 10.39
N ALA A 45 -4.49 15.22 11.34
CA ALA A 45 -4.71 14.92 12.76
C ALA A 45 -6.18 14.82 13.10
N ARG A 46 -6.46 13.81 13.91
CA ARG A 46 -7.76 13.62 14.51
C ARG A 46 -7.95 14.57 15.67
N ARG A 47 -9.19 14.95 15.93
CA ARG A 47 -9.55 15.84 17.04
C ARG A 47 -10.60 15.20 17.92
N VAL A 48 -10.52 15.47 19.22
CA VAL A 48 -11.56 15.06 20.16
C VAL A 48 -12.85 15.76 19.75
N GLY A 49 -13.95 15.02 19.70
CA GLY A 49 -15.24 15.51 19.22
C GLY A 49 -15.38 15.49 17.69
N GLU A 50 -14.35 15.12 16.93
CA GLU A 50 -14.46 14.90 15.48
C GLU A 50 -15.44 13.77 15.21
N ARG A 51 -16.35 14.00 14.27
CA ARG A 51 -17.37 13.04 13.86
C ARG A 51 -16.88 12.29 12.65
N VAL A 52 -16.61 11.00 12.84
CA VAL A 52 -16.26 10.09 11.76
C VAL A 52 -17.52 9.36 11.33
N ARG A 53 -17.88 9.49 10.06
CA ARG A 53 -19.06 8.83 9.49
C ARG A 53 -18.62 7.64 8.65
N THR A 54 -19.07 6.46 9.04
CA THR A 54 -18.78 5.22 8.32
C THR A 54 -20.08 4.42 8.19
N GLY A 55 -20.57 4.26 6.96
CA GLY A 55 -21.74 3.42 6.68
C GLY A 55 -23.06 3.86 7.32
N GLY A 56 -23.24 5.16 7.53
CA GLY A 56 -24.45 5.71 8.16
C GLY A 56 -24.38 5.78 9.69
N THR A 57 -23.40 5.14 10.32
CA THR A 57 -23.10 5.30 11.75
C THR A 57 -22.11 6.45 11.96
N GLU A 58 -22.38 7.27 12.96
CA GLU A 58 -21.53 8.39 13.38
C GLU A 58 -20.82 7.99 14.68
N HIS A 59 -19.50 8.07 14.69
CA HIS A 59 -18.67 7.86 15.87
C HIS A 59 -17.98 9.17 16.21
N VAL A 60 -18.12 9.61 17.46
CA VAL A 60 -17.46 10.81 17.97
C VAL A 60 -16.15 10.37 18.62
N LEU A 61 -15.02 10.85 18.09
CA LEU A 61 -13.71 10.47 18.62
C LEU A 61 -13.51 11.05 20.03
N ASP A 62 -13.17 10.17 20.97
CA ASP A 62 -12.76 10.57 22.32
C ASP A 62 -11.24 10.83 22.40
N ALA A 63 -10.76 11.14 23.61
CA ALA A 63 -9.34 11.42 23.84
C ALA A 63 -8.44 10.19 23.58
N ASP A 64 -8.94 9.00 23.89
CA ASP A 64 -8.17 7.76 23.73
C ASP A 64 -8.09 7.34 22.25
N ASP A 65 -9.15 7.61 21.47
CA ASP A 65 -9.19 7.42 20.03
C ASP A 65 -8.16 8.31 19.33
N VAL A 66 -8.10 9.58 19.72
CA VAL A 66 -7.12 10.54 19.17
C VAL A 66 -5.71 10.14 19.56
N ALA A 67 -5.47 9.84 20.85
CA ALA A 67 -4.15 9.40 21.31
C ALA A 67 -3.68 8.13 20.58
N ALA A 68 -4.58 7.17 20.34
CA ALA A 68 -4.25 5.96 19.59
C ALA A 68 -3.96 6.23 18.10
N CYS A 69 -4.72 7.15 17.47
CA CYS A 69 -4.44 7.56 16.10
C CYS A 69 -3.07 8.25 15.99
N ASP A 70 -2.75 9.15 16.91
CA ASP A 70 -1.49 9.89 16.92
C ASP A 70 -0.30 8.95 17.17
N ALA A 71 -0.41 8.04 18.13
CA ALA A 71 0.63 7.05 18.41
C ALA A 71 0.90 6.14 17.21
N LEU A 72 -0.16 5.67 16.52
CA LEU A 72 -0.01 4.86 15.31
C LEU A 72 0.60 5.69 14.17
N ALA A 73 0.14 6.92 13.97
CA ALA A 73 0.67 7.80 12.92
C ALA A 73 2.15 8.15 13.16
N ASP A 74 2.57 8.34 14.41
CA ASP A 74 3.97 8.57 14.76
C ASP A 74 4.86 7.35 14.52
N ALA A 75 4.31 6.13 14.65
CA ALA A 75 5.03 4.91 14.28
C ALA A 75 5.15 4.74 12.76
N LEU A 76 4.08 5.04 12.00
CA LEU A 76 3.97 4.67 10.58
C LEU A 76 4.35 5.78 9.58
N PHE A 77 4.22 7.05 9.95
CA PHE A 77 4.27 8.18 9.02
C PHE A 77 5.29 9.24 9.45
N HIS A 78 5.50 10.24 8.59
CA HIS A 78 6.38 11.37 8.85
C HIS A 78 5.57 12.62 9.20
N ARG A 79 6.08 13.48 10.08
CA ARG A 79 5.42 14.75 10.37
C ARG A 79 5.52 15.69 9.16
N ALA A 80 4.41 16.32 8.78
CA ALA A 80 4.39 17.25 7.66
C ALA A 80 5.07 18.58 8.05
N SER A 81 6.10 18.99 7.32
CA SER A 81 6.78 20.28 7.53
C SER A 81 5.80 21.44 7.40
N GLY A 82 5.79 22.36 8.37
CA GLY A 82 4.99 23.59 8.32
C GLY A 82 3.53 23.47 8.76
N SER A 83 3.03 22.27 9.08
CA SER A 83 1.70 22.12 9.71
C SER A 83 1.84 21.47 11.09
N ARG A 84 1.37 22.15 12.15
CA ARG A 84 1.45 21.63 13.53
C ARG A 84 0.61 20.36 13.78
N HIS A 85 -0.17 19.88 12.81
CA HIS A 85 -1.24 18.90 13.05
C HIS A 85 -1.47 17.91 11.88
N GLY A 86 -0.41 17.43 11.21
CA GLY A 86 -0.59 16.45 10.13
C GLY A 86 0.64 15.60 9.86
N TRP A 87 0.41 14.44 9.22
CA TRP A 87 1.44 13.51 8.79
C TRP A 87 1.43 13.36 7.27
N LEU A 88 2.53 12.83 6.74
CA LEU A 88 2.71 12.40 5.37
C LEU A 88 2.93 10.89 5.36
N ALA A 89 2.00 10.20 4.70
CA ALA A 89 2.12 8.77 4.43
C ALA A 89 2.79 8.59 3.08
N LEU A 90 3.96 7.96 3.08
CA LEU A 90 4.63 7.46 1.89
C LEU A 90 4.28 5.99 1.79
N THR A 91 3.60 5.55 0.75
CA THR A 91 3.21 4.15 0.58
C THR A 91 3.52 3.69 -0.83
N LEU A 92 3.82 2.41 -1.00
CA LEU A 92 3.94 1.86 -2.34
C LEU A 92 2.61 1.23 -2.74
N GLN A 93 2.27 1.32 -4.00
CA GLN A 93 1.05 0.73 -4.54
C GLN A 93 1.30 0.07 -5.88
N GLY A 94 0.46 -0.91 -6.21
CA GLY A 94 0.28 -1.28 -7.61
C GLY A 94 -0.35 -0.11 -8.37
N TYR A 95 0.16 0.18 -9.54
CA TYR A 95 -0.40 1.17 -10.45
C TYR A 95 -0.95 0.45 -11.68
N ASP A 96 -2.18 0.79 -12.07
CA ASP A 96 -2.81 0.24 -13.27
C ASP A 96 -3.82 1.25 -13.85
N TYR A 97 -4.31 0.95 -15.03
CA TYR A 97 -5.28 1.77 -15.75
C TYR A 97 -6.64 1.79 -15.05
N PRO A 98 -7.22 2.97 -14.74
CA PRO A 98 -8.55 3.07 -14.15
C PRO A 98 -9.64 2.38 -14.97
N SER A 99 -9.50 2.35 -16.31
CA SER A 99 -10.47 1.72 -17.23
C SER A 99 -10.60 0.21 -17.05
N LEU A 100 -9.64 -0.46 -16.41
CA LEU A 100 -9.73 -1.89 -16.14
C LEU A 100 -10.71 -2.19 -15.01
N GLY A 101 -10.91 -1.26 -14.07
CA GLY A 101 -11.87 -1.40 -12.97
C GLY A 101 -11.71 -2.66 -12.12
N ARG A 102 -10.55 -3.32 -12.17
CA ARG A 102 -10.27 -4.60 -11.51
C ARG A 102 -8.81 -4.69 -11.10
N CYS A 103 -8.54 -5.42 -10.03
CA CYS A 103 -7.18 -5.72 -9.60
C CYS A 103 -6.46 -6.60 -10.64
N SER A 104 -5.19 -6.29 -10.96
CA SER A 104 -4.36 -7.06 -11.89
C SER A 104 -4.09 -8.49 -11.39
N ALA A 105 -4.39 -8.80 -10.12
CA ALA A 105 -4.33 -10.13 -9.52
C ALA A 105 -5.48 -11.08 -9.90
N LEU A 106 -6.52 -10.58 -10.56
CA LEU A 106 -7.68 -11.40 -10.90
C LEU A 106 -7.47 -12.12 -12.23
N ALA A 107 -7.77 -13.42 -12.24
CA ALA A 107 -7.96 -14.19 -13.46
C ALA A 107 -9.30 -13.82 -14.12
N ASP A 108 -9.52 -14.34 -15.33
CA ASP A 108 -10.74 -14.05 -16.10
C ASP A 108 -11.99 -14.69 -15.50
N ASP A 109 -11.84 -15.73 -14.68
CA ASP A 109 -12.91 -16.30 -13.84
C ASP A 109 -13.23 -15.44 -12.61
N GLY A 110 -12.53 -14.33 -12.41
CA GLY A 110 -12.68 -13.42 -11.27
C GLY A 110 -12.02 -13.91 -9.98
N ARG A 111 -11.25 -15.02 -9.98
CA ARG A 111 -10.54 -15.50 -8.80
C ARG A 111 -9.16 -14.84 -8.67
N CYS A 112 -8.77 -14.54 -7.44
CA CYS A 112 -7.47 -13.97 -7.11
C CYS A 112 -6.38 -15.05 -7.23
N THR A 113 -5.51 -14.90 -8.21
CA THR A 113 -4.45 -15.91 -8.48
C THR A 113 -3.33 -15.89 -7.43
N ILE A 114 -3.26 -14.83 -6.61
CA ILE A 114 -2.29 -14.71 -5.51
C ILE A 114 -2.98 -14.92 -4.14
N HIS A 115 -4.17 -15.54 -4.10
CA HIS A 115 -4.94 -15.66 -2.87
C HIS A 115 -4.21 -16.42 -1.74
N ALA A 116 -3.43 -17.44 -2.08
CA ALA A 116 -2.65 -18.21 -1.11
C ALA A 116 -1.43 -17.44 -0.56
N ASP A 117 -0.99 -16.41 -1.29
CA ASP A 117 0.21 -15.64 -1.01
C ASP A 117 -0.09 -14.14 -1.13
N LYS A 118 -1.18 -13.73 -0.48
CA LYS A 118 -1.63 -12.34 -0.50
C LYS A 118 -0.56 -11.41 0.06
N PRO A 119 -0.42 -10.19 -0.49
CA PRO A 119 0.25 -9.11 0.21
C PRO A 119 -0.36 -8.89 1.60
N ALA A 120 0.43 -8.44 2.57
CA ALA A 120 -0.03 -8.25 3.94
C ALA A 120 -1.26 -7.33 4.02
N ILE A 121 -1.31 -6.25 3.23
CA ILE A 121 -2.51 -5.39 3.14
C ILE A 121 -3.74 -6.19 2.73
N CYS A 122 -3.60 -7.09 1.75
CA CYS A 122 -4.71 -7.87 1.19
C CYS A 122 -5.17 -8.95 2.17
N GLY A 123 -4.29 -9.41 3.06
CA GLY A 123 -4.62 -10.28 4.18
C GLY A 123 -5.35 -9.54 5.30
N ALA A 124 -5.02 -8.27 5.54
CA ALA A 124 -5.68 -7.45 6.55
C ALA A 124 -7.10 -7.04 6.16
N VAL A 125 -7.45 -6.98 4.88
CA VAL A 125 -8.82 -6.68 4.41
C VAL A 125 -9.83 -7.69 5.00
N PRO A 126 -10.94 -7.27 5.62
CA PRO A 126 -11.57 -5.94 5.62
C PRO A 126 -11.19 -5.00 6.78
N LEU A 127 -10.17 -5.31 7.57
CA LEU A 127 -9.61 -4.36 8.54
C LEU A 127 -8.81 -3.27 7.83
N ASP A 128 -8.50 -2.20 8.56
CA ASP A 128 -7.68 -1.08 8.08
C ASP A 128 -6.41 -0.94 8.96
N PRO A 129 -5.24 -1.39 8.48
CA PRO A 129 -4.02 -1.34 9.28
C PRO A 129 -3.50 0.08 9.55
N LEU A 130 -4.05 1.09 8.86
CA LEU A 130 -3.68 2.49 9.08
C LEU A 130 -4.55 3.17 10.15
N LEU A 131 -5.48 2.45 10.76
CA LEU A 131 -6.29 2.89 11.90
C LEU A 131 -6.01 2.02 13.14
N PRO A 132 -6.13 2.57 14.36
CA PRO A 132 -5.94 1.82 15.59
C PRO A 132 -7.01 0.75 15.78
N ASP A 133 -6.69 -0.27 16.59
CA ASP A 133 -7.53 -1.46 16.77
C ASP A 133 -8.92 -1.14 17.30
N ARG A 134 -9.01 -0.15 18.19
CA ARG A 134 -10.27 0.34 18.78
C ARG A 134 -11.26 0.93 17.76
N LEU A 135 -10.76 1.32 16.58
CA LEU A 135 -11.59 1.88 15.50
C LEU A 135 -11.97 0.85 14.42
N GLN A 136 -11.48 -0.39 14.53
CA GLN A 136 -11.80 -1.44 13.55
C GLN A 136 -13.29 -1.81 13.50
N PRO A 137 -14.06 -1.87 14.62
CA PRO A 137 -15.51 -2.07 14.54
C PRO A 137 -16.21 -1.06 13.63
N GLN A 138 -15.80 0.21 13.70
CA GLN A 138 -16.34 1.31 12.89
C GLN A 138 -15.92 1.17 11.42
N VAL A 139 -14.69 0.71 11.16
CA VAL A 139 -14.23 0.37 9.80
C VAL A 139 -15.10 -0.73 9.19
N LEU A 140 -15.35 -1.81 9.93
CA LEU A 140 -16.14 -2.95 9.45
C LEU A 140 -17.61 -2.58 9.21
N ALA A 141 -18.23 -1.89 10.18
CA ALA A 141 -19.59 -1.38 10.05
C ALA A 141 -19.73 -0.51 8.79
N GLY A 142 -18.76 0.37 8.58
CA GLY A 142 -18.77 1.26 7.44
C GLY A 142 -18.50 0.61 6.10
N ARG A 143 -17.54 -0.31 6.03
CA ARG A 143 -17.28 -1.09 4.81
C ARG A 143 -18.50 -1.90 4.44
N ARG A 144 -19.15 -2.58 5.39
CA ARG A 144 -20.37 -3.37 5.13
C ARG A 144 -21.49 -2.57 4.45
N ALA A 145 -21.63 -1.29 4.78
CA ALA A 145 -22.64 -0.41 4.20
C ALA A 145 -22.27 0.18 2.83
N GLN A 146 -21.04 0.01 2.36
CA GLN A 146 -20.60 0.51 1.05
C GLN A 146 -20.97 -0.46 -0.07
N ALA A 147 -21.34 0.07 -1.25
CA ALA A 147 -21.75 -0.73 -2.41
C ALA A 147 -20.73 -1.81 -2.82
N ALA A 148 -19.42 -1.52 -2.71
CA ALA A 148 -18.34 -2.46 -3.00
C ALA A 148 -18.36 -3.73 -2.12
N TRP A 149 -19.01 -3.66 -0.97
CA TRP A 149 -19.11 -4.72 0.03
C TRP A 149 -20.53 -5.26 0.18
N PHE A 150 -21.52 -4.40 -0.02
CA PHE A 150 -22.95 -4.69 0.07
C PHE A 150 -23.37 -5.74 -0.96
N GLY A 151 -22.83 -5.70 -2.19
CA GLY A 151 -23.13 -6.69 -3.23
C GLY A 151 -22.43 -8.04 -3.07
N ALA A 152 -21.53 -8.19 -2.07
CA ALA A 152 -20.73 -9.40 -1.89
C ALA A 152 -20.98 -10.11 -0.55
N ASN A 153 -21.74 -9.51 0.39
CA ASN A 153 -22.03 -10.05 1.73
C ASN A 153 -20.80 -10.62 2.46
N CYS A 154 -19.62 -10.03 2.20
CA CYS A 154 -18.36 -10.52 2.74
C CYS A 154 -18.21 -10.24 4.24
N ILE A 155 -18.80 -9.17 4.77
CA ILE A 155 -18.70 -8.81 6.20
C ILE A 155 -20.02 -9.17 6.89
N ARG A 156 -19.96 -10.08 7.86
CA ARG A 156 -21.14 -10.65 8.56
C ARG A 156 -21.03 -10.49 10.07
N GLU A 157 -22.17 -10.53 10.76
CA GLU A 157 -22.23 -10.44 12.24
C GLU A 157 -22.35 -11.81 12.92
N ALA A 158 -22.68 -12.85 12.15
CA ALA A 158 -22.78 -14.24 12.59
C ALA A 158 -22.01 -15.15 11.62
N ALA A 159 -21.56 -16.30 12.12
CA ALA A 159 -21.01 -17.36 11.29
C ALA A 159 -22.16 -18.25 10.79
N ASP A 160 -22.38 -18.25 9.48
CA ASP A 160 -23.39 -19.13 8.86
C ASP A 160 -22.75 -20.49 8.52
N ALA A 161 -23.40 -21.59 8.92
CA ALA A 161 -22.87 -22.94 8.74
C ALA A 161 -22.94 -23.45 7.29
N GLU A 162 -23.82 -22.89 6.45
CA GLU A 162 -24.04 -23.33 5.06
C GLU A 162 -22.85 -22.98 4.14
N ASP A 163 -22.19 -21.84 4.37
CA ASP A 163 -21.04 -21.37 3.57
C ASP A 163 -19.79 -22.26 3.67
N ALA A 164 -19.63 -22.97 4.80
CA ALA A 164 -18.51 -23.88 4.99
C ALA A 164 -18.53 -25.04 3.96
N ALA A 165 -19.72 -25.38 3.44
CA ALA A 165 -19.89 -26.42 2.42
C ALA A 165 -19.55 -25.94 0.99
N GLU A 166 -19.54 -24.63 0.73
CA GLU A 166 -19.31 -24.05 -0.62
C GLU A 166 -17.84 -23.65 -0.88
N GLY A 167 -16.90 -24.04 -0.02
CA GLY A 167 -15.49 -23.67 -0.16
C GLY A 167 -15.20 -22.19 0.15
N VAL A 168 -16.10 -21.52 0.87
CA VAL A 168 -15.92 -20.17 1.40
C VAL A 168 -15.08 -20.25 2.67
N ARG A 169 -14.04 -19.41 2.76
CA ARG A 169 -13.26 -19.29 4.00
C ARG A 169 -13.92 -18.29 4.92
N VAL A 170 -14.49 -18.75 6.03
CA VAL A 170 -15.00 -17.90 7.11
C VAL A 170 -13.87 -17.57 8.06
N ILE A 171 -13.58 -16.29 8.26
CA ILE A 171 -12.49 -15.79 9.11
C ILE A 171 -13.11 -14.91 10.19
N PRO A 172 -12.94 -15.23 11.49
CA PRO A 172 -13.34 -14.31 12.55
C PRO A 172 -12.49 -13.04 12.49
N LEU A 173 -13.13 -11.88 12.52
CA LEU A 173 -12.47 -10.57 12.49
C LEU A 173 -12.49 -9.93 13.87
N ILE A 174 -13.66 -9.93 14.50
CA ILE A 174 -13.89 -9.41 15.85
C ILE A 174 -14.69 -10.45 16.62
N ALA A 175 -14.25 -10.75 17.84
CA ALA A 175 -14.96 -11.62 18.79
C ALA A 175 -14.96 -10.95 20.17
N ALA A 176 -16.14 -10.78 20.76
CA ALA A 176 -16.34 -10.08 22.03
C ALA A 176 -15.65 -8.70 22.08
N GLY A 177 -15.78 -7.93 20.99
CA GLY A 177 -15.22 -6.58 20.88
C GLY A 177 -13.69 -6.52 20.70
N ARG A 178 -13.01 -7.66 20.58
CA ARG A 178 -11.56 -7.74 20.33
C ARG A 178 -11.28 -8.27 18.93
N ILE A 179 -10.18 -7.83 18.33
CA ILE A 179 -9.76 -8.32 17.03
C ILE A 179 -9.24 -9.74 17.18
N ASP A 180 -9.84 -10.68 16.46
CA ASP A 180 -9.45 -12.09 16.49
C ASP A 180 -8.24 -12.33 15.57
N ASP A 181 -8.28 -11.80 14.33
CA ASP A 181 -7.15 -11.82 13.39
C ASP A 181 -6.21 -10.62 13.58
N ALA A 182 -5.70 -10.45 14.81
CA ALA A 182 -4.73 -9.39 15.11
C ALA A 182 -3.38 -9.59 14.36
N ALA A 183 -3.08 -10.84 13.98
CA ALA A 183 -1.85 -11.19 13.28
C ALA A 183 -1.76 -10.57 11.88
N ALA A 184 -2.86 -10.53 11.12
CA ALA A 184 -2.87 -9.91 9.79
C ALA A 184 -2.62 -8.39 9.86
N LEU A 185 -3.18 -7.70 10.85
CA LEU A 185 -2.92 -6.29 11.11
C LEU A 185 -1.48 -6.04 11.54
N ALA A 186 -0.98 -6.83 12.49
CA ALA A 186 0.38 -6.73 12.98
C ALA A 186 1.39 -6.93 11.84
N ALA A 187 1.23 -7.97 11.02
CA ALA A 187 2.12 -8.24 9.88
C ALA A 187 2.18 -7.07 8.88
N CYS A 188 1.04 -6.40 8.64
CA CYS A 188 1.02 -5.23 7.76
C CYS A 188 1.73 -4.03 8.40
N ARG A 189 1.47 -3.74 9.69
CA ARG A 189 2.09 -2.63 10.41
C ARG A 189 3.59 -2.84 10.61
N ASP A 190 4.02 -4.05 10.93
CA ASP A 190 5.42 -4.43 11.07
C ASP A 190 6.19 -4.24 9.76
N ALA A 191 5.57 -4.56 8.61
CA ALA A 191 6.16 -4.29 7.30
C ALA A 191 6.34 -2.78 7.06
N LEU A 192 5.36 -1.95 7.44
CA LEU A 192 5.44 -0.49 7.31
C LEU A 192 6.53 0.10 8.23
N VAL A 193 6.63 -0.38 9.48
CA VAL A 193 7.68 0.01 10.43
C VAL A 193 9.05 -0.38 9.91
N PHE A 194 9.19 -1.61 9.41
CA PHE A 194 10.46 -2.08 8.84
C PHE A 194 10.88 -1.22 7.64
N GLU A 195 9.96 -0.95 6.72
CA GLU A 195 10.21 -0.10 5.55
C GLU A 195 10.63 1.32 5.88
N ARG A 196 10.19 1.83 7.03
CA ARG A 196 10.59 3.16 7.47
C ARG A 196 12.09 3.26 7.64
N ALA A 197 12.69 2.29 8.32
CA ALA A 197 14.13 2.17 8.50
C ALA A 197 14.88 1.85 7.20
N VAL A 198 14.24 1.16 6.25
CA VAL A 198 14.88 0.75 4.99
C VAL A 198 14.95 1.88 3.97
N TRP A 199 13.85 2.61 3.77
CA TRP A 199 13.78 3.58 2.67
C TRP A 199 12.93 4.82 2.97
N ARG A 200 11.88 4.74 3.79
CA ARG A 200 10.94 5.88 3.90
C ARG A 200 11.60 7.10 4.52
N ASP A 201 12.42 6.91 5.56
CA ASP A 201 13.16 8.02 6.18
C ASP A 201 14.11 8.68 5.17
N ALA A 202 14.86 7.89 4.39
CA ALA A 202 15.77 8.42 3.37
C ALA A 202 15.04 9.15 2.23
N VAL A 203 13.93 8.59 1.75
CA VAL A 203 13.12 9.22 0.69
C VAL A 203 12.45 10.48 1.22
N PHE A 204 11.88 10.45 2.42
CA PHE A 204 11.29 11.62 3.06
C PHE A 204 12.30 12.76 3.26
N ALA A 205 13.52 12.44 3.70
CA ALA A 205 14.61 13.40 3.78
C ALA A 205 14.91 14.04 2.41
N SER A 206 15.05 13.23 1.35
CA SER A 206 15.30 13.75 -0.01
C SER A 206 14.16 14.61 -0.56
N LEU A 207 12.91 14.32 -0.19
CA LEU A 207 11.74 15.10 -0.58
C LEU A 207 11.68 16.45 0.16
N SER A 208 12.26 16.51 1.35
CA SER A 208 12.27 17.72 2.19
C SER A 208 13.18 18.81 1.63
N ASP A 209 14.22 18.45 0.87
CA ASP A 209 15.08 19.41 0.15
C ASP A 209 14.32 20.21 -0.92
N GLY A 210 13.18 19.67 -1.40
CA GLY A 210 12.24 20.29 -2.32
C GLY A 210 10.88 20.65 -1.70
N ALA A 211 10.81 20.80 -0.37
CA ALA A 211 9.55 20.80 0.40
C ALA A 211 8.48 21.77 -0.11
N GLN A 212 8.83 22.94 -0.63
CA GLN A 212 7.84 23.95 -1.05
C GLN A 212 6.97 23.45 -2.22
N ALA A 213 7.59 22.94 -3.29
CA ALA A 213 6.86 22.45 -4.46
C ALA A 213 6.01 21.23 -4.13
N LEU A 214 6.51 20.33 -3.27
CA LEU A 214 5.77 19.17 -2.79
C LEU A 214 4.57 19.61 -1.94
N ASN A 215 4.75 20.55 -1.01
CA ASN A 215 3.66 21.08 -0.19
C ASN A 215 2.59 21.76 -1.04
N ASP A 216 2.99 22.54 -2.06
CA ASP A 216 2.05 23.18 -2.98
C ASP A 216 1.23 22.14 -3.75
N ALA A 217 1.87 21.07 -4.23
CA ALA A 217 1.19 19.97 -4.92
C ALA A 217 0.22 19.22 -3.98
N LEU A 218 0.66 18.90 -2.77
CA LEU A 218 -0.16 18.21 -1.75
C LEU A 218 -1.33 19.07 -1.25
N SER A 219 -1.20 20.40 -1.26
CA SER A 219 -2.26 21.32 -0.84
C SER A 219 -3.47 21.31 -1.78
N ARG A 220 -3.26 20.91 -3.04
CA ARG A 220 -4.29 20.85 -4.09
C ARG A 220 -5.03 19.51 -4.14
N LEU A 221 -4.60 18.52 -3.34
CA LEU A 221 -5.26 17.23 -3.27
C LEU A 221 -6.62 17.36 -2.59
N ALA A 222 -7.62 16.68 -3.15
CA ALA A 222 -8.89 16.46 -2.47
C ALA A 222 -8.67 15.63 -1.18
N PRO A 223 -9.58 15.70 -0.19
CA PRO A 223 -9.53 14.83 0.98
C PRO A 223 -9.43 13.35 0.57
N GLY A 224 -8.44 12.64 1.12
CA GLY A 224 -8.16 11.24 0.77
C GLY A 224 -7.41 11.03 -0.56
N GLY A 225 -7.08 12.10 -1.28
CA GLY A 225 -6.23 12.03 -2.47
C GLY A 225 -4.76 11.82 -2.14
N TYR A 226 -3.99 11.40 -3.15
CA TYR A 226 -2.55 11.19 -3.07
C TYR A 226 -1.86 11.68 -4.34
N LEU A 227 -0.59 12.04 -4.22
CA LEU A 227 0.31 12.22 -5.37
C LEU A 227 0.93 10.87 -5.71
N THR A 228 1.01 10.55 -7.00
CA THR A 228 1.67 9.34 -7.49
C THR A 228 2.92 9.71 -8.27
N MET A 229 4.02 9.01 -8.01
CA MET A 229 5.25 9.13 -8.78
C MET A 229 5.97 7.79 -8.94
N SER A 230 7.02 7.78 -9.76
CA SER A 230 7.87 6.59 -9.93
C SER A 230 8.47 6.16 -8.59
N ILE A 231 8.59 4.85 -8.38
CA ILE A 231 9.26 4.26 -7.20
C ILE A 231 10.78 4.41 -7.22
N VAL A 232 11.38 4.98 -8.27
CA VAL A 232 12.85 5.16 -8.40
C VAL A 232 13.54 5.72 -7.15
N PRO A 233 13.04 6.77 -6.45
CA PRO A 233 13.69 7.25 -5.22
C PRO A 233 13.84 6.16 -4.15
N VAL A 234 12.85 5.26 -4.06
CA VAL A 234 12.86 4.12 -3.13
C VAL A 234 13.92 3.10 -3.54
N LEU A 235 13.99 2.79 -4.84
CA LEU A 235 15.00 1.86 -5.36
C LEU A 235 16.42 2.39 -5.17
N LEU A 236 16.63 3.70 -5.32
CA LEU A 236 17.92 4.34 -5.08
C LEU A 236 18.32 4.29 -3.61
N ALA A 237 17.39 4.50 -2.67
CA ALA A 237 17.65 4.35 -1.25
C ALA A 237 18.08 2.91 -0.91
N VAL A 238 17.37 1.92 -1.44
CA VAL A 238 17.64 0.49 -1.20
C VAL A 238 18.94 0.03 -1.86
N ALA A 239 19.20 0.46 -3.10
CA ALA A 239 20.40 0.09 -3.86
C ALA A 239 21.72 0.55 -3.22
N ARG A 240 21.66 1.54 -2.30
CA ARG A 240 22.82 2.01 -1.54
C ARG A 240 23.18 1.12 -0.35
N LEU A 241 22.29 0.23 0.08
CA LEU A 241 22.49 -0.58 1.28
C LEU A 241 23.53 -1.68 1.08
N SER A 242 23.56 -2.32 -0.10
CA SER A 242 24.50 -3.39 -0.41
C SER A 242 24.57 -3.70 -1.91
N GLU A 243 25.56 -4.50 -2.32
CA GLU A 243 25.67 -5.01 -3.69
C GLU A 243 24.47 -5.89 -4.07
N ARG A 244 24.01 -6.77 -3.16
CA ARG A 244 22.84 -7.62 -3.39
C ARG A 244 21.58 -6.79 -3.59
N CYS A 245 21.33 -5.80 -2.75
CA CYS A 245 20.20 -4.87 -2.91
C CYS A 245 20.27 -4.11 -4.24
N ARG A 246 21.47 -3.71 -4.69
CA ARG A 246 21.68 -3.07 -5.98
C ARG A 246 21.31 -3.99 -7.15
N ALA A 247 21.74 -5.25 -7.10
CA ALA A 247 21.39 -6.26 -8.11
C ALA A 247 19.87 -6.54 -8.13
N LEU A 248 19.23 -6.65 -6.96
CA LEU A 248 17.79 -6.81 -6.84
C LEU A 248 17.03 -5.61 -7.43
N CYS A 249 17.47 -4.38 -7.15
CA CYS A 249 16.88 -3.17 -7.74
C CYS A 249 17.04 -3.14 -9.27
N ALA A 250 18.18 -3.60 -9.80
CA ALA A 250 18.39 -3.68 -11.25
C ALA A 250 17.43 -4.67 -11.92
N ASP A 251 17.31 -5.91 -11.41
CA ASP A 251 16.33 -6.90 -11.91
C ASP A 251 14.90 -6.34 -11.81
N PHE A 252 14.55 -5.69 -10.70
CA PHE A 252 13.24 -5.05 -10.55
C PHE A 252 12.99 -4.01 -11.65
N ILE A 253 13.95 -3.13 -11.94
CA ILE A 253 13.82 -2.11 -12.99
C ILE A 253 13.59 -2.76 -14.37
N GLU A 254 14.37 -3.77 -14.73
CA GLU A 254 14.22 -4.47 -16.01
C GLU A 254 12.83 -5.10 -16.17
N ARG A 255 12.34 -5.76 -15.11
CA ARG A 255 11.00 -6.38 -15.05
C ARG A 255 9.89 -5.35 -15.18
N GLN A 256 10.05 -4.19 -14.52
CA GLN A 256 9.07 -3.11 -14.55
C GLN A 256 9.01 -2.41 -15.90
N LEU A 257 10.14 -2.22 -16.58
CA LEU A 257 10.17 -1.68 -17.95
C LEU A 257 9.37 -2.58 -18.89
N ALA A 258 9.65 -3.89 -18.88
CA ALA A 258 8.91 -4.86 -19.70
C ALA A 258 7.40 -4.88 -19.37
N LEU A 259 7.05 -4.84 -18.09
CA LEU A 259 5.64 -4.79 -17.67
C LEU A 259 4.95 -3.51 -18.13
N ILE A 260 5.61 -2.35 -18.00
CA ILE A 260 5.05 -1.06 -18.42
C ILE A 260 4.79 -1.05 -19.92
N ASP A 261 5.75 -1.53 -20.72
CA ASP A 261 5.61 -1.59 -22.18
C ASP A 261 4.41 -2.45 -22.57
N ALA A 262 4.29 -3.66 -22.02
CA ALA A 262 3.15 -4.55 -22.27
C ALA A 262 1.81 -3.91 -21.87
N ARG A 263 1.78 -3.15 -20.76
CA ARG A 263 0.56 -2.46 -20.29
C ARG A 263 0.16 -1.31 -21.19
N ILE A 264 1.13 -0.53 -21.68
CA ILE A 264 0.90 0.55 -22.63
C ILE A 264 0.40 -0.01 -23.95
N GLU A 265 1.01 -1.06 -24.49
CA GLU A 265 0.54 -1.73 -25.71
C GLU A 265 -0.91 -2.19 -25.58
N ALA A 266 -1.25 -2.85 -24.48
CA ALA A 266 -2.62 -3.27 -24.19
C ALA A 266 -3.59 -2.07 -24.10
N ALA A 267 -3.18 -0.94 -23.52
CA ALA A 267 -3.99 0.27 -23.44
C ALA A 267 -4.24 0.92 -24.81
N LEU A 268 -3.20 0.98 -25.64
CA LEU A 268 -3.32 1.48 -27.01
C LEU A 268 -4.25 0.60 -27.85
N ALA A 269 -4.22 -0.72 -27.65
CA ALA A 269 -5.15 -1.64 -28.29
C ALA A 269 -6.62 -1.42 -27.85
N ARG A 270 -6.87 -1.11 -26.58
CA ARG A 270 -8.22 -0.81 -26.05
C ARG A 270 -8.82 0.51 -26.55
N ARG A 271 -7.98 1.48 -26.94
CA ARG A 271 -8.38 2.79 -27.48
C ARG A 271 -9.37 3.57 -26.60
N ARG A 272 -9.23 3.47 -25.27
CA ARG A 272 -10.07 4.22 -24.32
C ARG A 272 -9.46 5.61 -24.06
N PRO A 273 -10.21 6.72 -24.25
CA PRO A 273 -9.71 8.07 -23.96
C PRO A 273 -9.25 8.23 -22.49
N ASP A 274 -9.92 7.56 -21.57
CA ASP A 274 -9.64 7.59 -20.13
C ASP A 274 -8.27 6.98 -19.76
N ASP A 275 -7.64 6.21 -20.67
CA ASP A 275 -6.30 5.64 -20.46
C ASP A 275 -5.18 6.65 -20.75
N ARG A 276 -5.47 7.81 -21.33
CA ARG A 276 -4.44 8.80 -21.72
C ARG A 276 -3.64 9.36 -20.54
N PRO A 277 -4.25 9.74 -19.39
CA PRO A 277 -3.48 10.19 -18.22
C PRO A 277 -2.55 9.09 -17.71
N ALA A 278 -3.08 7.89 -17.47
CA ALA A 278 -2.29 6.77 -16.97
C ALA A 278 -1.16 6.35 -17.92
N THR A 279 -1.39 6.40 -19.24
CA THR A 279 -0.34 6.14 -20.24
C THR A 279 0.80 7.16 -20.15
N ARG A 280 0.50 8.45 -19.90
CA ARG A 280 1.52 9.47 -19.72
C ARG A 280 2.33 9.24 -18.45
N GLU A 281 1.66 8.89 -17.35
CA GLU A 281 2.32 8.58 -16.08
C GLU A 281 3.23 7.35 -16.20
N LEU A 282 2.75 6.26 -16.81
CA LEU A 282 3.54 5.06 -17.04
C LEU A 282 4.77 5.32 -17.93
N ARG A 283 4.64 6.14 -18.97
CA ARG A 283 5.80 6.58 -19.77
C ARG A 283 6.80 7.38 -18.95
N GLY A 284 6.31 8.26 -18.07
CA GLY A 284 7.14 8.98 -17.12
C GLY A 284 7.87 8.04 -16.16
N PHE A 285 7.21 6.99 -15.69
CA PHE A 285 7.85 5.97 -14.85
C PHE A 285 8.93 5.21 -15.61
N ALA A 286 8.65 4.77 -16.85
CA ALA A 286 9.63 4.10 -17.71
C ALA A 286 10.87 4.98 -17.97
N GLN A 287 10.68 6.28 -18.22
CA GLN A 287 11.79 7.23 -18.38
C GLN A 287 12.63 7.34 -17.10
N ALA A 288 11.99 7.47 -15.94
CA ALA A 288 12.68 7.52 -14.65
C ALA A 288 13.48 6.23 -14.38
N TYR A 289 12.89 5.07 -14.68
CA TYR A 289 13.54 3.76 -14.57
C TYR A 289 14.78 3.65 -15.48
N ALA A 290 14.63 4.02 -16.76
CA ALA A 290 15.73 3.98 -17.72
C ALA A 290 16.89 4.89 -17.28
N HIS A 291 16.59 6.09 -16.78
CA HIS A 291 17.60 7.00 -16.25
C HIS A 291 18.31 6.42 -15.02
N ALA A 292 17.54 5.88 -14.06
CA ALA A 292 18.10 5.25 -12.87
C ALA A 292 18.99 4.04 -13.21
N HIS A 293 18.58 3.22 -14.18
CA HIS A 293 19.36 2.07 -14.64
C HIS A 293 20.68 2.49 -15.30
N ALA A 294 20.64 3.50 -16.18
CA ALA A 294 21.83 4.05 -16.82
C ALA A 294 22.80 4.64 -15.79
N HIS A 295 22.29 5.44 -14.85
CA HIS A 295 23.09 6.04 -13.79
C HIS A 295 23.68 5.00 -12.83
N ALA A 296 22.92 3.95 -12.48
CA ALA A 296 23.42 2.87 -11.65
C ALA A 296 24.57 2.11 -12.33
N ARG A 297 24.47 1.85 -13.64
CA ARG A 297 25.56 1.23 -14.43
C ARG A 297 26.80 2.12 -14.50
N GLN A 298 26.63 3.44 -14.63
CA GLN A 298 27.74 4.40 -14.64
C GLN A 298 28.39 4.53 -13.25
N ALA A 299 27.60 4.67 -12.18
CA ALA A 299 28.11 4.76 -10.82
C ALA A 299 28.83 3.49 -10.35
N LEU A 300 28.39 2.30 -10.81
CA LEU A 300 29.08 1.03 -10.60
C LEU A 300 30.46 0.97 -11.27
N ALA A 301 30.68 1.74 -12.34
CA ALA A 301 31.97 1.84 -12.99
C ALA A 301 32.94 2.82 -12.28
N GLU A 302 32.42 3.70 -11.41
CA GLU A 302 33.17 4.87 -10.91
C GLU A 302 33.36 4.95 -9.37
N LEU A 303 32.66 4.16 -8.54
CA LEU A 303 32.69 4.35 -7.08
C LEU A 303 33.24 3.17 -6.25
N PRO A 304 34.13 3.44 -5.25
CA PRO A 304 34.39 2.55 -4.13
C PRO A 304 33.16 2.46 -3.21
N SER A 305 32.92 1.27 -2.65
CA SER A 305 31.87 0.98 -1.67
C SER A 305 31.98 1.89 -0.44
N GLN A 306 31.15 2.94 -0.34
CA GLN A 306 30.90 3.64 0.91
C GLN A 306 29.53 3.25 1.44
N ALA A 307 29.52 2.35 2.41
CA ALA A 307 28.35 1.99 3.19
C ALA A 307 28.47 2.64 4.58
N ASP A 308 27.71 3.70 4.83
CA ASP A 308 27.41 4.21 6.18
C ASP A 308 26.33 3.35 6.89
N VAL A 309 25.97 2.21 6.30
CA VAL A 309 25.01 1.25 6.86
C VAL A 309 25.79 0.14 7.54
N ALA A 310 25.49 -0.13 8.81
CA ALA A 310 26.10 -1.25 9.52
C ALA A 310 25.83 -2.56 8.73
N PRO A 311 26.86 -3.39 8.46
CA PRO A 311 26.70 -4.60 7.64
C PRO A 311 25.57 -5.54 8.10
N ALA A 312 25.27 -5.57 9.40
CA ALA A 312 24.18 -6.37 9.97
C ALA A 312 22.78 -5.90 9.54
N ASP A 313 22.59 -4.59 9.31
CA ASP A 313 21.32 -4.04 8.84
C ASP A 313 21.11 -4.34 7.35
N ALA A 314 22.19 -4.31 6.56
CA ALA A 314 22.14 -4.67 5.14
C ALA A 314 21.72 -6.12 4.92
N SER A 315 22.33 -7.10 5.61
CA SER A 315 21.97 -8.52 5.47
C SER A 315 20.52 -8.81 5.89
N ARG A 316 19.99 -8.10 6.89
CA ARG A 316 18.58 -8.22 7.29
C ARG A 316 17.64 -7.72 6.18
N VAL A 317 17.99 -6.62 5.51
CA VAL A 317 17.20 -6.10 4.39
C VAL A 317 17.26 -7.02 3.17
N GLU A 318 18.45 -7.53 2.84
CA GLU A 318 18.64 -8.52 1.77
C GLU A 318 17.75 -9.74 2.00
N ALA A 319 17.85 -10.36 3.18
CA ALA A 319 17.06 -11.52 3.55
C ALA A 319 15.55 -11.22 3.50
N TRP A 320 15.13 -10.02 3.89
CA TRP A 320 13.73 -9.62 3.82
C TRP A 320 13.24 -9.48 2.38
N LEU A 321 14.04 -8.92 1.47
CA LEU A 321 13.69 -8.78 0.05
C LEU A 321 13.75 -10.09 -0.73
N ASP A 322 14.66 -11.00 -0.36
CA ASP A 322 14.93 -12.27 -1.06
C ASP A 322 13.90 -13.38 -0.78
N VAL A 323 12.96 -13.19 0.14
CA VAL A 323 11.95 -14.23 0.42
C VAL A 323 10.92 -14.32 -0.71
N ALA A 324 11.26 -15.16 -1.68
CA ALA A 324 10.46 -15.61 -2.82
C ALA A 324 9.18 -16.36 -2.42
#